data_AF-A0A3D5B0T9-F1
#
_entry.id   AF-A0A3D5B0T9-F1
#
_cell.length_a   1.000
_cell.length_b   1.000
_cell.length_c   1.000
_cell.angle_alpha   90.00
_cell.angle_beta   90.00
_cell.angle_gamma   90.00
#
_symmetry.space_group_name_H-M   'P 1'
#
loop_
_entity.id
_entity.type
_entity.pdbx_description
1 polymer ?
#
loop_
_entity_poly.entity_id
_entity_poly.type
_entity_poly.pdbx_seq_one_letter_code
_entity_poly.pdbx_strand_id
1 'polypeptide(L)'
;DVFVNVVGGVRVLEPAADLAVLCAAVSSLRNRPLGKDLIVFGEIGLAGEVRPVQRGQERIREAAKLGFKRAVLPAANMPKKGEAGIELVPVKRLEEALEAVTTG
;
A
#
# COMPACT_ATOMS: atom_id res chain seq x y z
N ASP A 1 -20.07 4.06 7.97
CA ASP A 1 -19.88 3.15 6.83
C ASP A 1 -18.84 3.69 5.86
N VAL A 2 -17.80 2.91 5.61
CA VAL A 2 -16.74 3.24 4.64
C VAL A 2 -17.03 2.45 3.37
N PHE A 3 -17.34 3.16 2.28
CA PHE A 3 -17.54 2.56 0.96
C PHE A 3 -16.23 2.66 0.17
N VAL A 4 -15.64 1.52 -0.16
CA VAL A 4 -14.47 1.43 -1.04
C VAL A 4 -14.98 1.10 -2.44
N ASN A 5 -14.71 1.97 -3.41
CA ASN A 5 -15.04 1.71 -4.81
C ASN A 5 -13.75 1.63 -5.64
N VAL A 6 -13.58 0.53 -6.37
CA VAL A 6 -12.46 0.34 -7.30
C VAL A 6 -12.95 0.74 -8.69
N VAL A 7 -12.20 1.63 -9.36
CA VAL A 7 -12.49 2.02 -10.75
C VAL A 7 -12.55 0.75 -11.61
N GLY A 8 -13.69 0.50 -12.26
CA GLY A 8 -13.89 -0.63 -13.19
C GLY A 8 -14.78 -1.78 -12.72
N GLY A 9 -15.42 -1.70 -11.54
CA GLY A 9 -16.43 -2.69 -11.12
C GLY A 9 -15.88 -4.03 -10.62
N VAL A 10 -14.59 -4.10 -10.30
CA VAL A 10 -13.93 -5.30 -9.77
C VAL A 10 -14.15 -5.40 -8.26
N ARG A 11 -14.72 -6.52 -7.77
CA ARG A 11 -14.75 -6.84 -6.34
C ARG A 11 -13.38 -7.38 -5.91
N VAL A 12 -12.63 -6.61 -5.12
CA VAL A 12 -11.35 -7.06 -4.55
C VAL A 12 -11.62 -7.74 -3.21
N LEU A 13 -11.69 -9.07 -3.22
CA LEU A 13 -11.70 -9.90 -2.01
C LEU A 13 -10.28 -10.42 -1.75
N GLU A 14 -9.35 -9.51 -1.46
CA GLU A 14 -7.98 -9.88 -1.13
C GLU A 14 -7.50 -9.07 0.09
N PRO A 15 -6.95 -9.72 1.15
CA PRO A 15 -6.43 -9.03 2.34
C PRO A 15 -5.37 -7.97 2.04
N ALA A 16 -4.73 -8.07 0.87
CA ALA A 16 -3.73 -7.11 0.40
C ALA A 16 -4.27 -5.67 0.27
N ALA A 17 -5.58 -5.48 0.20
CA ALA A 17 -6.22 -4.17 0.10
C ALA A 17 -6.42 -3.48 1.45
N ASP A 18 -6.32 -4.18 2.59
CA ASP A 18 -6.65 -3.65 3.91
C ASP A 18 -5.88 -2.35 4.20
N LEU A 19 -4.56 -2.38 4.00
CA LEU A 19 -3.71 -1.23 4.24
C LEU A 19 -4.05 -0.05 3.33
N ALA A 20 -4.35 -0.32 2.06
CA ALA A 20 -4.72 0.71 1.09
C ALA A 20 -6.04 1.39 1.47
N VAL A 21 -7.04 0.60 1.88
CA VAL A 21 -8.34 1.10 2.34
C VAL A 21 -8.19 1.96 3.58
N LEU A 22 -7.37 1.52 4.54
CA LEU A 22 -7.14 2.29 5.76
C LEU A 22 -6.43 3.62 5.46
N CYS A 23 -5.38 3.60 4.62
CA CYS A 23 -4.72 4.84 4.18
C CYS A 23 -5.69 5.81 3.49
N ALA A 24 -6.59 5.31 2.63
CA ALA A 24 -7.60 6.13 1.98
C ALA A 24 -8.61 6.74 2.99
N ALA A 25 -9.07 5.96 3.96
CA ALA A 25 -9.96 6.45 5.01
C ALA A 25 -9.30 7.53 5.87
N VAL A 26 -8.04 7.34 6.27
CA VAL A 26 -7.28 8.33 7.04
C VAL A 26 -6.99 9.59 6.22
N SER A 27 -6.65 9.44 4.94
CA SER A 27 -6.47 10.55 4.00
C SER A 27 -7.74 11.41 3.91
N SER A 28 -8.90 10.78 3.77
CA SER A 28 -10.20 11.46 3.74
C SER A 28 -10.51 12.16 5.08
N LEU A 29 -10.31 11.48 6.21
CA LEU A 29 -10.54 12.05 7.54
C LEU A 29 -9.65 13.26 7.84
N ARG A 30 -8.39 13.23 7.37
CA ARG A 30 -7.42 14.31 7.56
C ARG A 30 -7.42 15.37 6.45
N ASN A 31 -8.29 15.22 5.46
CA ASN A 31 -8.35 16.05 4.26
C ASN A 31 -6.98 16.29 3.60
N ARG A 32 -6.15 15.24 3.56
CA ARG A 32 -4.80 15.27 3.00
C ARG A 32 -4.69 14.24 1.89
N PRO A 33 -4.55 14.65 0.61
CA PRO A 33 -4.50 13.71 -0.50
C PRO A 33 -3.24 12.83 -0.42
N LEU A 34 -3.40 11.56 -0.81
CA LEU A 34 -2.28 10.66 -1.04
C LEU A 34 -1.55 11.02 -2.35
N GLY A 35 -0.27 10.67 -2.45
CA GLY A 35 0.52 10.86 -3.66
C GLY A 35 -0.11 10.15 -4.87
N LYS A 36 -0.12 10.80 -6.05
CA LYS A 36 -0.77 10.26 -7.26
C LYS A 36 -0.06 9.02 -7.83
N ASP A 37 1.26 8.94 -7.61
CA ASP A 37 2.11 7.85 -8.10
C ASP A 37 2.52 6.88 -6.97
N LEU A 38 1.64 6.75 -5.95
CA LEU A 38 1.82 5.89 -4.79
C LEU A 38 0.99 4.61 -4.93
N ILE A 39 1.61 3.47 -4.67
CA ILE A 39 0.91 2.20 -4.41
C ILE A 39 1.09 1.80 -2.94
N VAL A 40 0.02 1.27 -2.35
CA VAL A 40 0.02 0.71 -0.99
C VAL A 40 -0.61 -0.67 -1.04
N PHE A 41 0.00 -1.65 -0.40
CA PHE A 41 -0.60 -2.96 -0.21
C PHE A 41 -0.12 -3.58 1.11
N GLY A 42 -0.93 -4.46 1.67
CA GLY A 42 -0.64 -5.14 2.92
C GLY A 42 -1.91 -5.59 3.62
N GLU A 43 -1.84 -6.74 4.27
CA GLU A 43 -2.87 -7.19 5.22
C GLU A 43 -2.59 -6.54 6.57
N ILE A 44 -3.64 -6.09 7.26
CA ILE A 44 -3.52 -5.52 8.61
C ILE A 44 -4.04 -6.53 9.62
N GLY A 45 -3.20 -6.90 10.58
CA GLY A 45 -3.67 -7.63 11.75
C GLY A 45 -4.27 -6.70 12.80
N LEU A 46 -5.10 -7.26 13.68
CA LEU A 46 -5.83 -6.50 14.69
C LEU A 46 -4.92 -5.78 15.70
N ALA A 47 -3.68 -6.23 15.87
CA ALA A 47 -2.70 -5.57 16.74
C ALA A 47 -1.92 -4.45 16.03
N GLY A 48 -2.28 -4.13 14.77
CA GLY A 48 -1.65 -3.09 13.96
C GLY A 48 -0.41 -3.56 13.21
N GLU A 49 -0.13 -4.87 13.18
CA GLU A 49 0.95 -5.43 12.39
C GLU A 49 0.60 -5.45 10.89
N VAL A 50 1.59 -5.16 10.05
CA VAL A 50 1.46 -5.25 8.59
C VAL A 50 2.04 -6.58 8.12
N ARG A 51 1.17 -7.41 7.55
CA ARG A 51 1.48 -8.80 7.18
C ARG A 51 1.78 -8.92 5.68
N PRO A 52 2.66 -9.86 5.29
CA PRO A 52 2.99 -10.08 3.89
C PRO A 52 1.79 -10.57 3.10
N VAL A 53 1.72 -10.13 1.85
CA VAL A 53 0.71 -10.56 0.89
C VAL A 53 1.29 -11.53 -0.12
N GLN A 54 0.42 -12.34 -0.72
CA GLN A 54 0.82 -13.20 -1.83
C GLN A 54 1.29 -12.37 -3.02
N ARG A 55 2.33 -12.86 -3.71
CA ARG A 55 2.88 -12.25 -4.94
C ARG A 55 3.31 -10.78 -4.77
N GLY A 56 3.71 -10.36 -3.57
CA GLY A 56 4.09 -8.95 -3.29
C GLY A 56 5.20 -8.41 -4.19
N GLN A 57 6.20 -9.21 -4.53
CA GLN A 57 7.26 -8.77 -5.46
C GLN A 57 6.74 -8.56 -6.90
N GLU A 58 5.76 -9.35 -7.33
CA GLU A 58 5.15 -9.19 -8.65
C GLU A 58 4.33 -7.90 -8.70
N ARG A 59 3.62 -7.56 -7.62
CA ARG A 59 2.92 -6.27 -7.49
C ARG A 59 3.87 -5.09 -7.63
N ILE A 60 5.04 -5.16 -6.99
CA ILE A 60 6.08 -4.13 -7.07
C ILE A 60 6.56 -3.95 -8.51
N ARG A 61 6.88 -5.06 -9.22
CA ARG A 61 7.32 -5.02 -10.62
C ARG A 61 6.27 -4.41 -11.54
N GLU A 62 5.02 -4.82 -11.40
CA GLU A 62 3.94 -4.27 -12.22
C GLU A 62 3.69 -2.78 -11.91
N ALA A 63 3.77 -2.38 -10.65
CA ALA A 63 3.67 -0.97 -10.28
C ALA A 63 4.79 -0.13 -10.91
N ALA A 64 6.03 -0.60 -10.87
CA ALA A 64 7.17 0.06 -11.52
C ALA A 64 6.96 0.21 -13.03
N LYS A 65 6.50 -0.86 -13.70
CA LYS A 65 6.18 -0.85 -15.15
C LYS A 65 5.07 0.14 -15.49
N LEU A 66 4.06 0.27 -14.63
CA LEU A 66 2.94 1.21 -14.79
C LEU A 66 3.31 2.66 -14.45
N GLY A 67 4.53 2.91 -13.97
CA GLY A 67 5.05 4.25 -13.72
C GLY A 67 4.86 4.77 -12.29
N PHE A 68 4.37 3.94 -11.36
CA PHE A 68 4.32 4.29 -9.94
C PHE A 68 5.74 4.58 -9.42
N LYS A 69 5.87 5.64 -8.63
CA LYS A 69 7.16 6.12 -8.14
C LYS A 69 7.47 5.68 -6.73
N ARG A 70 6.44 5.28 -5.96
CA ARG A 70 6.61 4.90 -4.57
C ARG A 70 5.66 3.76 -4.20
N ALA A 71 6.17 2.79 -3.46
CA ALA A 71 5.40 1.67 -2.93
C ALA A 71 5.57 1.57 -1.41
N VAL A 72 4.47 1.61 -0.67
CA VAL A 72 4.43 1.21 0.75
C VAL A 72 3.98 -0.25 0.82
N LEU A 73 4.81 -1.10 1.42
CA LEU A 73 4.65 -2.55 1.38
C LEU A 73 5.00 -3.21 2.71
N PRO A 74 4.52 -4.44 2.99
CA PRO A 74 4.96 -5.19 4.15
C PRO A 74 6.46 -5.45 4.06
N ALA A 75 7.20 -5.25 5.14
CA ALA A 75 8.65 -5.45 5.16
C ALA A 75 9.06 -6.87 4.71
N ALA A 76 8.20 -7.86 4.99
CA ALA A 76 8.40 -9.24 4.55
C ALA A 76 8.23 -9.46 3.03
N ASN A 77 7.63 -8.53 2.29
CA ASN A 77 7.57 -8.55 0.83
C ASN A 77 8.76 -7.85 0.15
N MET A 78 9.68 -7.23 0.91
CA MET A 78 10.81 -6.47 0.36
C MET A 78 11.73 -7.38 -0.49
N PRO A 79 12.01 -7.03 -1.76
CA PRO A 79 12.95 -7.77 -2.59
C PRO A 79 14.40 -7.56 -2.13
N LYS A 80 15.23 -8.61 -2.28
CA LYS A 80 16.66 -8.56 -1.89
C LYS A 80 17.48 -7.53 -2.67
N LYS A 81 17.09 -7.21 -3.90
CA LYS A 81 17.84 -6.33 -4.81
C LYS A 81 17.11 -5.01 -5.15
N GLY A 82 16.08 -4.65 -4.38
CA GLY A 82 15.22 -3.50 -4.72
C GLY A 82 14.45 -3.72 -6.04
N GLU A 83 13.83 -2.66 -6.55
CA GLU A 83 13.21 -2.62 -7.87
C GLU A 83 13.51 -1.26 -8.52
N ALA A 84 13.93 -1.25 -9.79
CA ALA A 84 14.32 -0.01 -10.44
C ALA A 84 13.10 0.85 -10.81
N GLY A 85 13.22 2.17 -10.67
CA GLY A 85 12.16 3.11 -11.07
C GLY A 85 11.02 3.28 -10.07
N ILE A 86 11.08 2.61 -8.91
CA ILE A 86 10.13 2.74 -7.81
C ILE A 86 10.86 2.77 -6.46
N GLU A 87 10.53 3.75 -5.61
CA GLU A 87 10.97 3.80 -4.22
C GLU A 87 10.19 2.77 -3.40
N LEU A 88 10.89 1.91 -2.67
CA LEU A 88 10.28 0.88 -1.82
C LEU A 88 10.35 1.30 -0.36
N VAL A 89 9.20 1.40 0.28
CA VAL A 89 9.04 1.77 1.68
C VAL A 89 8.50 0.56 2.46
N PRO A 90 9.38 -0.27 3.02
CA PRO A 90 8.96 -1.42 3.82
C PRO A 90 8.43 -0.96 5.19
N VAL A 91 7.28 -1.46 5.59
CA VAL A 91 6.65 -1.18 6.89
C VAL A 91 6.32 -2.48 7.63
N LYS A 92 6.44 -2.45 8.96
CA LYS A 92 6.06 -3.56 9.83
C LYS A 92 4.77 -3.27 10.59
N ARG A 93 4.42 -2.00 10.74
CA ARG A 93 3.27 -1.56 11.51
C ARG A 93 2.47 -0.49 10.80
N LEU A 94 1.20 -0.38 11.20
CA LEU A 94 0.26 0.58 10.65
C LEU A 94 0.73 2.02 10.82
N GLU A 95 1.33 2.36 11.96
CA GLU A 95 1.78 3.73 12.25
C GLU A 95 2.87 4.17 11.26
N GLU A 96 3.80 3.27 10.93
CA GLU A 96 4.85 3.49 9.94
C GLU A 96 4.25 3.72 8.54
N ALA A 97 3.22 2.96 8.18
CA ALA A 97 2.53 3.12 6.91
C ALA A 97 1.83 4.48 6.81
N LEU A 98 1.13 4.89 7.88
CA LEU A 98 0.45 6.18 7.93
C LEU A 98 1.43 7.35 7.87
N GLU A 99 2.55 7.27 8.58
CA GLU A 99 3.62 8.27 8.48
C GLU A 99 4.14 8.31 7.03
N ALA A 100 4.53 7.16 6.48
CA ALA A 100 5.08 7.06 5.13
C ALA A 100 4.18 7.69 4.06
N VAL A 101 2.86 7.46 4.10
CA VAL A 101 1.95 8.03 3.10
C VAL A 101 1.63 9.51 3.32
N THR A 102 1.90 10.03 4.53
CA THR A 102 1.71 11.46 4.82
C THR A 102 2.94 12.30 4.54
N THR A 103 4.15 11.77 4.56
CA THR A 103 5.39 12.56 4.39
C THR A 103 5.86 12.69 2.93
N GLY A 104 5.01 12.30 1.96
CA GLY A 104 5.27 12.41 0.52
C GLY A 104 4.64 13.65 -0.12
#